data_AF-A0A8J9Y518-F1
#
_entry.id   AF-A0A8J9Y518-F1
#
_cell.length_a   1.000
_cell.length_b   1.000
_cell.length_c   1.000
_cell.angle_alpha   90.00
_cell.angle_beta   90.00
_cell.angle_gamma   90.00
#
_symmetry.space_group_name_H-M   'P 1'
#
loop_
_entity.id
_entity.type
_entity.pdbx_description
1 polymer ?
#
loop_
_entity_poly.entity_id
_entity_poly.type
_entity_poly.pdbx_seq_one_letter_code
_entity_poly.pdbx_strand_id
1 'polypeptide(L)'
;MYNCSNQLRAFVTLRTTTADDTCCFTKRQLVSPKDVLPGLPQLATYNYLNVVPHWSTCGTENWDEVELRVRQLVKSLNMNLEVWTGSSQTIKATDITTTYLSDEYNEQPISPYLWKVLHNPENDEALAIIQINIPRLTLTDAVKYIPCKDICHETEWMRNPNWYIMSKGLIICYSLEDFQTAFGYTELFISASHILAQNVIPRHSLTK
;
A
#
# COMPACT_ATOMS: atom_id res chain seq x y z
N MET A 1 -12.22 -16.47 -9.55
CA MET A 1 -11.31 -15.62 -8.75
C MET A 1 -9.89 -16.19 -8.81
N TYR A 2 -8.95 -15.51 -9.45
CA TYR A 2 -7.58 -15.94 -9.79
C TYR A 2 -6.80 -16.65 -8.66
N ASN A 3 -5.97 -17.62 -9.05
CA ASN A 3 -5.08 -18.41 -8.19
C ASN A 3 -3.67 -18.50 -8.83
N CYS A 4 -2.63 -18.90 -8.09
CA CYS A 4 -1.26 -18.90 -8.59
C CYS A 4 -1.08 -19.71 -9.89
N SER A 5 -1.81 -20.83 -10.00
CA SER A 5 -1.69 -21.78 -11.12
C SER A 5 -2.01 -21.18 -12.49
N ASN A 6 -2.77 -20.07 -12.55
CA ASN A 6 -3.24 -19.49 -13.80
C ASN A 6 -2.66 -18.10 -14.12
N GLN A 7 -1.59 -17.65 -13.45
CA GLN A 7 -1.03 -16.29 -13.62
C GLN A 7 0.15 -16.17 -14.59
N LEU A 8 0.56 -17.29 -15.23
CA LEU A 8 1.69 -17.34 -16.16
C LEU A 8 1.64 -16.28 -17.27
N ARG A 9 0.44 -15.98 -17.80
CA ARG A 9 0.25 -14.97 -18.86
C ARG A 9 0.57 -13.54 -18.39
N ALA A 10 0.26 -13.20 -17.14
CA ALA A 10 0.56 -11.88 -16.60
C ALA A 10 2.07 -11.66 -16.41
N PHE A 11 2.81 -12.71 -16.02
CA PHE A 11 4.26 -12.65 -15.86
C PHE A 11 5.02 -12.44 -17.17
N VAL A 12 4.52 -13.02 -18.28
CA VAL A 12 5.10 -12.81 -19.61
C VAL A 12 5.01 -11.34 -20.01
N THR A 13 3.86 -10.69 -19.77
CA THR A 13 3.67 -9.26 -20.05
C THR A 13 4.54 -8.37 -19.16
N LEU A 14 4.75 -8.76 -17.90
CA LEU A 14 5.60 -8.03 -16.94
C LEU A 14 7.11 -8.26 -17.17
N ARG A 15 7.52 -9.01 -18.21
CA ARG A 15 8.92 -9.33 -18.55
C ARG A 15 9.73 -9.93 -17.40
N THR A 16 9.07 -10.55 -16.42
CA THR A 16 9.74 -11.28 -15.34
C THR A 16 10.08 -12.68 -15.85
N THR A 17 11.34 -12.92 -16.19
CA THR A 17 11.83 -14.23 -16.63
C THR A 17 11.78 -15.22 -15.47
N THR A 18 11.28 -16.44 -15.76
CA THR A 18 11.09 -17.62 -14.89
C THR A 18 9.80 -17.66 -14.07
N ALA A 19 8.85 -18.48 -14.52
CA ALA A 19 7.78 -18.99 -13.68
C ALA A 19 8.42 -19.89 -12.61
N ASP A 20 8.56 -19.35 -11.40
CA ASP A 20 8.81 -20.16 -10.22
C ASP A 20 7.45 -20.28 -9.54
N ASP A 21 6.91 -21.51 -9.46
CA ASP A 21 5.54 -21.81 -9.00
C ASP A 21 5.26 -21.38 -7.54
N THR A 22 6.27 -20.82 -6.86
CA THR A 22 6.23 -20.36 -5.47
C THR A 22 5.69 -18.93 -5.30
N CYS A 23 5.60 -18.14 -6.39
CA CYS A 23 5.41 -16.70 -6.34
C CYS A 23 4.30 -16.21 -7.30
N CYS A 24 3.25 -15.60 -6.74
CA CYS A 24 2.05 -15.13 -7.43
C CYS A 24 1.35 -13.97 -6.69
N PHE A 25 0.48 -13.26 -7.42
CA PHE A 25 -0.45 -12.30 -6.83
C PHE A 25 -1.55 -13.03 -6.07
N THR A 26 -1.83 -12.55 -4.86
CA THR A 26 -3.00 -12.96 -4.08
C THR A 26 -4.00 -11.82 -3.99
N LYS A 27 -5.17 -12.14 -3.48
CA LYS A 27 -6.20 -11.16 -3.16
C LYS A 27 -5.76 -10.37 -1.94
N ARG A 28 -5.89 -9.06 -2.00
CA ARG A 28 -5.75 -8.19 -0.83
C ARG A 28 -6.92 -7.23 -0.75
N GLN A 29 -7.48 -7.09 0.45
CA GLN A 29 -8.49 -6.10 0.73
C GLN A 29 -7.84 -4.71 0.88
N LEU A 30 -8.41 -3.69 0.25
CA LEU A 30 -7.98 -2.30 0.46
C LEU A 30 -8.36 -1.84 1.88
N VAL A 31 -9.65 -1.96 2.21
CA VAL A 31 -10.17 -1.81 3.58
C VAL A 31 -10.05 -3.15 4.31
N SER A 32 -9.21 -3.22 5.34
CA SER A 32 -8.96 -4.48 6.06
C SER A 32 -10.17 -4.86 6.93
N PRO A 33 -10.56 -6.16 6.98
CA PRO A 33 -11.58 -6.64 7.92
C PRO A 33 -11.19 -6.42 9.40
N LYS A 34 -9.91 -6.13 9.67
CA LYS A 34 -9.37 -5.82 11.01
C LYS A 34 -9.53 -4.36 11.41
N ASP A 35 -9.89 -3.49 10.46
CA ASP A 35 -9.98 -2.03 10.67
C ASP A 35 -11.44 -1.56 10.84
N VAL A 36 -12.40 -2.48 10.76
CA VAL A 36 -13.84 -2.19 10.85
C VAL A 36 -14.50 -2.96 11.99
N LEU A 37 -15.69 -2.52 12.39
CA LEU A 37 -16.49 -3.21 13.41
C LEU A 37 -16.87 -4.63 12.97
N PRO A 38 -16.87 -5.62 13.89
CA PRO A 38 -17.34 -6.96 13.60
C PRO A 38 -18.79 -6.99 13.08
N GLY A 39 -19.13 -7.98 12.26
CA GLY A 39 -20.47 -8.16 11.70
C GLY A 39 -20.59 -7.68 10.25
N LEU A 40 -21.65 -6.95 9.93
CA LEU A 40 -21.94 -6.52 8.55
C LEU A 40 -20.81 -5.68 7.92
N PRO A 41 -20.18 -4.70 8.60
CA PRO A 41 -19.07 -3.95 8.03
C PRO A 41 -17.88 -4.85 7.69
N GLN A 42 -17.52 -5.77 8.59
CA GLN A 42 -16.45 -6.75 8.35
C GLN A 42 -16.77 -7.67 7.16
N LEU A 43 -17.99 -8.18 7.06
CA LEU A 43 -18.40 -9.00 5.91
C LEU A 43 -18.32 -8.22 4.59
N ALA A 44 -18.69 -6.93 4.59
CA ALA A 44 -18.62 -6.08 3.40
C ALA A 44 -17.18 -5.92 2.86
N THR A 45 -16.16 -5.99 3.72
CA THR A 45 -14.75 -5.90 3.28
C THR A 45 -14.32 -7.07 2.37
N TYR A 46 -15.04 -8.19 2.37
CA TYR A 46 -14.76 -9.33 1.50
C TYR A 46 -15.41 -9.21 0.11
N ASN A 47 -16.12 -8.11 -0.17
CA ASN A 47 -16.68 -7.84 -1.49
C ASN A 47 -15.55 -7.67 -2.53
N TYR A 48 -15.76 -8.18 -3.74
CA TYR A 48 -14.79 -8.10 -4.83
C TYR A 48 -14.40 -6.66 -5.20
N LEU A 49 -15.28 -5.67 -4.95
CA LEU A 49 -15.01 -4.25 -5.16
C LEU A 49 -13.91 -3.70 -4.23
N ASN A 50 -13.67 -4.37 -3.10
CA ASN A 50 -12.63 -4.00 -2.13
C ASN A 50 -11.35 -4.85 -2.29
N VAL A 51 -11.29 -5.75 -3.28
CA VAL A 51 -10.20 -6.70 -3.44
C VAL A 51 -9.36 -6.37 -4.67
N VAL A 52 -8.04 -6.25 -4.47
CA VAL A 52 -7.06 -5.99 -5.53
C VAL A 52 -6.00 -7.11 -5.59
N PRO A 53 -5.36 -7.32 -6.76
CA PRO A 53 -4.18 -8.16 -6.88
C PRO A 53 -2.98 -7.58 -6.12
N HIS A 54 -2.40 -8.35 -5.21
CA HIS A 54 -1.23 -7.98 -4.42
C HIS A 54 -0.14 -9.04 -4.52
N TRP A 55 1.08 -8.61 -4.84
CA TRP A 55 2.24 -9.49 -4.89
C TRP A 55 2.64 -9.87 -3.46
N SER A 56 2.26 -11.07 -2.97
CA SER A 56 2.39 -11.40 -1.54
C SER A 56 3.15 -12.70 -1.20
N THR A 57 3.10 -13.70 -2.08
CA THR A 57 3.54 -15.08 -1.77
C THR A 57 5.05 -15.26 -1.68
N CYS A 58 5.83 -14.25 -2.06
CA CYS A 58 7.30 -14.25 -1.94
C CYS A 58 7.83 -13.55 -0.68
N GLY A 59 6.98 -13.32 0.32
CA GLY A 59 7.39 -12.70 1.58
C GLY A 59 7.06 -11.22 1.71
N THR A 60 6.03 -10.72 1.02
CA THR A 60 5.63 -9.29 1.06
C THR A 60 4.88 -8.94 2.36
N GLU A 61 5.60 -8.96 3.47
CA GLU A 61 5.07 -8.71 4.81
C GLU A 61 4.99 -7.23 5.18
N ASN A 62 5.63 -6.33 4.43
CA ASN A 62 5.69 -4.92 4.82
C ASN A 62 4.33 -4.23 4.79
N TRP A 63 3.41 -4.65 3.92
CA TRP A 63 2.04 -4.10 3.92
C TRP A 63 1.24 -4.53 5.16
N ASP A 64 1.48 -5.75 5.66
CA ASP A 64 0.89 -6.20 6.93
C ASP A 64 1.42 -5.39 8.11
N GLU A 65 2.72 -5.07 8.10
CA GLU A 65 3.35 -4.20 9.09
C GLU A 65 2.81 -2.76 9.00
N VAL A 66 2.59 -2.22 7.80
CA VAL A 66 1.93 -0.91 7.61
C VAL A 66 0.55 -0.91 8.26
N GLU A 67 -0.31 -1.88 7.94
CA GLU A 67 -1.64 -1.98 8.54
C GLU A 67 -1.58 -2.14 10.07
N LEU A 68 -0.60 -2.88 10.59
CA LEU A 68 -0.39 -3.03 12.02
C LEU A 68 -0.01 -1.70 12.68
N ARG A 69 0.95 -0.97 12.10
CA ARG A 69 1.42 0.32 12.62
C ARG A 69 0.34 1.38 12.56
N VAL A 70 -0.45 1.45 11.48
CA VAL A 70 -1.61 2.35 11.39
C VAL A 70 -2.60 2.06 12.53
N ARG A 71 -2.94 0.79 12.77
CA ARG A 71 -3.82 0.42 13.90
C ARG A 71 -3.21 0.79 15.26
N GLN A 72 -1.90 0.62 15.44
CA GLN A 72 -1.21 1.00 16.68
C GLN A 72 -1.20 2.51 16.89
N LEU A 73 -0.93 3.28 15.82
CA LEU A 73 -0.97 4.73 15.82
C LEU A 73 -2.36 5.22 16.25
N VAL A 74 -3.41 4.80 15.56
CA VAL A 74 -4.80 5.17 15.89
C VAL A 74 -5.19 4.78 17.31
N LYS A 75 -4.72 3.63 17.82
CA LYS A 75 -4.96 3.24 19.23
C LYS A 75 -4.19 4.09 20.24
N SER A 76 -3.02 4.58 19.87
CA SER A 76 -2.16 5.38 20.76
C SER A 76 -2.61 6.84 20.82
N LEU A 77 -3.16 7.33 19.72
CA LEU A 77 -3.76 8.64 19.60
C LEU A 77 -5.19 8.57 20.15
N ASN A 78 -5.57 9.51 21.00
CA ASN A 78 -6.97 9.62 21.46
C ASN A 78 -7.77 10.52 20.50
N MET A 79 -7.61 10.29 19.19
CA MET A 79 -8.16 11.13 18.13
C MET A 79 -8.62 10.29 16.94
N ASN A 80 -9.51 10.85 16.13
CA ASN A 80 -10.01 10.19 14.93
C ASN A 80 -9.11 10.51 13.74
N LEU A 81 -8.63 9.47 13.06
CA LEU A 81 -7.95 9.63 11.77
C LEU A 81 -8.88 9.20 10.64
N GLU A 82 -8.86 9.95 9.56
CA GLU A 82 -9.43 9.54 8.28
C GLU A 82 -8.39 8.70 7.55
N VAL A 83 -8.79 7.52 7.09
CA VAL A 83 -7.90 6.62 6.34
C VAL A 83 -8.52 6.31 5.00
N TRP A 84 -7.89 6.82 3.95
CA TRP A 84 -8.19 6.42 2.58
C TRP A 84 -7.21 5.38 2.11
N THR A 85 -7.65 4.53 1.21
CA THR A 85 -6.83 3.47 0.66
C THR A 85 -7.26 3.20 -0.76
N GLY A 86 -6.31 2.83 -1.60
CA GLY A 86 -6.59 2.62 -3.00
C GLY A 86 -5.41 2.00 -3.73
N SER A 87 -5.58 1.90 -5.04
CA SER A 87 -4.56 1.46 -5.96
C SER A 87 -4.51 2.38 -7.18
N SER A 88 -3.34 2.49 -7.81
CA SER A 88 -3.14 3.38 -8.96
C SER A 88 -2.31 2.71 -10.05
N GLN A 89 -2.66 2.98 -11.31
CA GLN A 89 -1.94 2.45 -12.48
C GLN A 89 -0.68 3.25 -12.85
N THR A 90 -0.70 4.57 -12.61
CA THR A 90 0.23 5.47 -13.28
C THR A 90 0.72 6.54 -12.33
N ILE A 91 2.02 6.82 -12.42
CA ILE A 91 2.62 8.09 -12.02
C ILE A 91 2.81 8.83 -13.34
N LYS A 92 2.36 10.09 -13.43
CA LYS A 92 2.31 10.87 -14.69
C LYS A 92 3.52 10.54 -15.61
N ALA A 93 3.21 9.93 -16.76
CA ALA A 93 4.10 9.64 -17.89
C ALA A 93 5.18 8.53 -17.70
N THR A 94 4.78 7.26 -17.64
CA THR A 94 5.60 6.17 -18.19
C THR A 94 4.69 5.04 -18.70
N ASP A 95 5.11 4.40 -19.79
CA ASP A 95 4.42 3.31 -20.51
C ASP A 95 4.31 2.03 -19.67
N ILE A 96 3.60 2.07 -18.54
CA ILE A 96 3.22 0.85 -17.84
C ILE A 96 2.02 0.28 -18.59
N THR A 97 2.26 -0.70 -19.47
CA THR A 97 1.20 -1.50 -20.08
C THR A 97 0.34 -2.09 -18.96
N THR A 98 -0.93 -1.68 -18.90
CA THR A 98 -1.86 -2.19 -17.90
C THR A 98 -2.00 -3.70 -18.08
N THR A 99 -1.52 -4.45 -17.08
CA THR A 99 -1.59 -5.90 -17.06
C THR A 99 -2.79 -6.31 -16.23
N TYR A 100 -3.52 -7.31 -16.68
CA TYR A 100 -4.70 -7.84 -15.98
C TYR A 100 -4.40 -9.25 -15.46
N LEU A 101 -4.95 -9.57 -14.28
CA LEU A 101 -5.17 -10.94 -13.88
C LEU A 101 -6.57 -11.35 -14.30
N SER A 102 -6.65 -12.33 -15.17
CA SER A 102 -7.91 -12.95 -15.55
C SER A 102 -8.10 -14.30 -14.85
N ASP A 103 -9.34 -14.59 -14.52
CA ASP A 103 -9.82 -15.94 -14.25
C ASP A 103 -11.02 -16.25 -15.17
N GLU A 104 -11.62 -17.42 -15.02
CA GLU A 104 -12.73 -17.88 -15.88
C GLU A 104 -13.92 -16.91 -15.93
N TYR A 105 -14.09 -16.03 -14.94
CA TYR A 105 -15.27 -15.17 -14.83
C TYR A 105 -14.98 -13.68 -14.67
N ASN A 106 -13.75 -13.29 -14.30
CA ASN A 106 -13.41 -11.90 -14.00
C ASN A 106 -12.00 -11.52 -14.46
N GLU A 107 -11.81 -10.25 -14.76
CA GLU A 107 -10.50 -9.64 -14.96
C GLU A 107 -10.31 -8.53 -13.93
N GLN A 108 -9.14 -8.48 -13.29
CA GLN A 108 -8.75 -7.39 -12.40
C GLN A 108 -7.44 -6.76 -12.88
N PRO A 109 -7.37 -5.42 -13.00
CA PRO A 109 -6.13 -4.76 -13.31
C PRO A 109 -5.13 -4.96 -12.17
N ILE A 110 -3.87 -5.21 -12.52
CA ILE A 110 -2.76 -5.17 -11.59
C ILE A 110 -2.32 -3.73 -11.47
N SER A 111 -2.43 -3.20 -10.26
CA SER A 111 -1.92 -1.87 -9.94
C SER A 111 -0.50 -1.93 -9.40
N PRO A 112 0.47 -1.23 -10.03
CA PRO A 112 1.84 -1.14 -9.54
C PRO A 112 1.95 -0.37 -8.22
N TYR A 113 0.92 0.38 -7.82
CA TYR A 113 0.88 1.11 -6.56
C TYR A 113 -0.33 0.69 -5.74
N LEU A 114 -0.10 0.32 -4.49
CA LEU A 114 -1.12 0.29 -3.44
C LEU A 114 -0.79 1.41 -2.47
N TRP A 115 -1.80 2.10 -1.95
CA TRP A 115 -1.54 3.23 -1.06
C TRP A 115 -2.58 3.35 0.05
N LYS A 116 -2.15 4.02 1.11
CA LYS A 116 -2.99 4.52 2.21
C LYS A 116 -2.63 5.98 2.46
N VAL A 117 -3.63 6.82 2.64
CA VAL A 117 -3.46 8.19 3.12
C VAL A 117 -4.12 8.27 4.48
N LEU A 118 -3.32 8.60 5.50
CA LEU A 118 -3.80 8.90 6.83
C LEU A 118 -3.89 10.41 6.97
N HIS A 119 -5.03 10.91 7.42
CA HIS A 119 -5.27 12.32 7.62
C HIS A 119 -5.87 12.58 8.99
N ASN A 120 -5.33 13.58 9.66
CA ASN A 120 -5.81 14.12 10.91
C ASN A 120 -6.38 15.52 10.64
N PRO A 121 -7.71 15.64 10.46
CA PRO A 121 -8.33 16.91 10.12
C PRO A 121 -8.23 17.94 11.25
N GLU A 122 -8.02 17.52 12.50
CA GLU A 122 -7.93 18.44 13.65
C GLU A 122 -6.63 19.24 13.65
N ASN A 123 -5.53 18.64 13.18
CA ASN A 123 -4.20 19.24 13.20
C ASN A 123 -3.66 19.59 11.80
N ASP A 124 -4.46 19.37 10.75
CA ASP A 124 -4.03 19.58 9.35
C ASP A 124 -2.79 18.73 8.98
N GLU A 125 -2.74 17.49 9.50
CA GLU A 125 -1.62 16.57 9.30
C GLU A 125 -2.00 15.39 8.41
N ALA A 126 -1.12 15.00 7.49
CA ALA A 126 -1.32 13.80 6.69
C ALA A 126 -0.02 13.04 6.39
N LEU A 127 -0.15 11.76 6.07
CA LEU A 127 0.93 10.95 5.52
C LEU A 127 0.36 10.00 4.47
N ALA A 128 0.93 10.04 3.27
CA ALA A 128 0.68 9.03 2.26
C ALA A 128 1.73 7.91 2.38
N ILE A 129 1.29 6.67 2.43
CA ILE A 129 2.12 5.46 2.47
C ILE A 129 1.82 4.67 1.21
N ILE A 130 2.84 4.37 0.43
CA ILE A 130 2.73 3.71 -0.87
C ILE A 130 3.57 2.44 -0.85
N GLN A 131 2.96 1.34 -1.28
CA GLN A 131 3.68 0.13 -1.64
C GLN A 131 3.86 0.05 -3.17
N ILE A 132 5.08 -0.25 -3.59
CA ILE A 132 5.36 -0.62 -4.98
C ILE A 132 5.04 -2.12 -5.18
N ASN A 133 3.90 -2.38 -5.81
CA ASN A 133 3.33 -3.72 -6.03
C ASN A 133 3.79 -4.31 -7.36
N ILE A 134 5.11 -4.35 -7.57
CA ILE A 134 5.74 -4.86 -8.78
C ILE A 134 6.49 -6.16 -8.46
N PRO A 135 6.16 -7.27 -9.15
CA PRO A 135 6.85 -8.54 -8.93
C PRO A 135 8.35 -8.42 -9.21
N ARG A 136 9.16 -9.00 -8.31
CA ARG A 136 10.62 -9.12 -8.47
C ARG A 136 11.32 -7.79 -8.77
N LEU A 137 10.83 -6.71 -8.17
CA LEU A 137 11.43 -5.38 -8.30
C LEU A 137 12.89 -5.40 -7.83
N THR A 138 13.79 -4.87 -8.66
CA THR A 138 15.20 -4.68 -8.32
C THR A 138 15.43 -3.27 -7.76
N LEU A 139 16.51 -3.08 -6.99
CA LEU A 139 16.88 -1.75 -6.50
C LEU A 139 17.10 -0.75 -7.65
N THR A 140 17.71 -1.18 -8.75
CA THR A 140 17.96 -0.32 -9.91
C THR A 140 16.67 0.10 -10.61
N ASP A 141 15.68 -0.79 -10.68
CA ASP A 141 14.39 -0.48 -11.30
C ASP A 141 13.46 0.31 -10.37
N ALA A 142 13.57 0.11 -9.05
CA ALA A 142 12.73 0.76 -8.04
C ALA A 142 12.72 2.29 -8.18
N VAL A 143 13.87 2.90 -8.51
CA VAL A 143 14.01 4.36 -8.68
C VAL A 143 13.01 4.93 -9.70
N LYS A 144 12.62 4.16 -10.73
CA LYS A 144 11.65 4.58 -11.76
C LYS A 144 10.23 4.72 -11.21
N TYR A 145 9.94 4.08 -10.08
CA TYR A 145 8.62 4.03 -9.46
C TYR A 145 8.51 4.93 -8.21
N ILE A 146 9.56 5.70 -7.91
CA ILE A 146 9.63 6.61 -6.75
C ILE A 146 9.85 8.04 -7.27
N PRO A 147 8.81 8.76 -7.71
CA PRO A 147 8.96 10.09 -8.32
C PRO A 147 9.24 11.22 -7.32
N CYS A 148 8.94 11.01 -6.04
CA CYS A 148 9.06 12.04 -5.01
C CYS A 148 10.06 11.59 -3.94
N LYS A 149 10.44 12.52 -3.08
CA LYS A 149 11.33 12.22 -1.95
C LYS A 149 10.61 11.34 -0.94
N ASP A 150 11.17 10.19 -0.62
CA ASP A 150 10.65 9.34 0.46
C ASP A 150 10.95 9.93 1.84
N ILE A 151 9.92 10.09 2.66
CA ILE A 151 9.96 10.66 4.01
C ILE A 151 9.64 9.64 5.12
N CYS A 152 9.61 8.33 4.83
CA CYS A 152 9.32 7.32 5.86
C CYS A 152 10.31 7.38 7.03
N HIS A 153 11.59 7.64 6.74
CA HIS A 153 12.66 7.71 7.76
C HIS A 153 12.57 8.96 8.65
N GLU A 154 11.98 10.04 8.14
CA GLU A 154 11.70 11.29 8.85
C GLU A 154 10.46 11.18 9.74
N THR A 155 9.60 10.19 9.48
CA THR A 155 8.36 9.94 10.23
C THR A 155 8.59 8.88 11.30
N GLU A 156 8.72 9.27 12.57
CA GLU A 156 9.18 8.40 13.67
C GLU A 156 8.42 7.07 13.77
N TRP A 157 7.09 7.09 13.81
CA TRP A 157 6.26 5.87 13.93
C TRP A 157 6.33 4.97 12.69
N MET A 158 6.76 5.51 11.54
CA MET A 158 7.00 4.79 10.29
C MET A 158 8.48 4.43 10.07
N ARG A 159 9.42 4.80 10.96
CA ARG A 159 10.82 4.44 10.77
C ARG A 159 11.02 2.93 10.86
N ASN A 160 11.44 2.30 9.76
CA ASN A 160 11.75 0.87 9.70
C ASN A 160 12.67 0.58 8.49
N PRO A 161 13.88 0.02 8.69
CA PRO A 161 14.77 -0.28 7.57
C PRO A 161 14.22 -1.36 6.61
N ASN A 162 13.28 -2.20 7.08
CA ASN A 162 12.71 -3.26 6.26
C ASN A 162 11.89 -2.75 5.07
N TRP A 163 11.44 -1.48 5.09
CA TRP A 163 10.73 -0.84 3.98
C TRP A 163 11.48 -0.89 2.65
N TYR A 164 12.81 -0.95 2.72
CA TYR A 164 13.67 -0.94 1.53
C TYR A 164 14.15 -2.34 1.11
N ILE A 165 13.69 -3.40 1.78
CA ILE A 165 13.97 -4.79 1.40
C ILE A 165 12.94 -5.22 0.36
N MET A 166 13.35 -5.32 -0.92
CA MET A 166 12.44 -5.60 -2.04
C MET A 166 11.62 -6.88 -1.86
N SER A 167 12.22 -7.95 -1.30
CA SER A 167 11.51 -9.22 -1.05
C SER A 167 10.43 -9.09 0.01
N LYS A 168 10.47 -8.05 0.86
CA LYS A 168 9.44 -7.75 1.87
C LYS A 168 8.35 -6.81 1.36
N GLY A 169 8.50 -6.28 0.15
CA GLY A 169 7.62 -5.28 -0.45
C GLY A 169 8.08 -3.86 -0.17
N LEU A 170 8.52 -3.15 -1.21
CA LEU A 170 9.02 -1.78 -1.06
C LEU A 170 7.89 -0.85 -0.59
N ILE A 171 8.13 -0.18 0.55
CA ILE A 171 7.28 0.87 1.11
C ILE A 171 8.01 2.21 1.03
N ILE A 172 7.29 3.24 0.61
CA ILE A 172 7.74 4.63 0.60
C ILE A 172 6.64 5.51 1.19
N CYS A 173 7.01 6.68 1.69
CA CYS A 173 6.07 7.63 2.27
C CYS A 173 6.25 8.99 1.61
N TYR A 174 5.14 9.68 1.36
CA TYR A 174 5.11 11.03 0.79
C TYR A 174 4.29 11.98 1.65
N SER A 175 4.55 13.28 1.48
CA SER A 175 3.61 14.31 1.87
C SER A 175 2.30 14.15 1.08
N LEU A 176 1.20 14.69 1.59
CA LEU A 176 -0.07 14.64 0.86
C LEU A 176 0.03 15.39 -0.48
N GLU A 177 0.71 16.53 -0.50
CA GLU A 177 0.94 17.32 -1.71
C GLU A 177 1.72 16.55 -2.79
N ASP A 178 2.84 15.91 -2.41
CA ASP A 178 3.65 15.10 -3.32
C ASP A 178 2.84 13.93 -3.87
N PHE A 179 2.08 13.25 -3.01
CA PHE A 179 1.20 12.16 -3.41
C PHE A 179 0.13 12.63 -4.40
N GLN A 180 -0.58 13.72 -4.10
CA GLN A 180 -1.60 14.27 -5.00
C GLN A 180 -1.01 14.68 -6.35
N THR A 181 0.18 15.28 -6.34
CA THR A 181 0.87 15.72 -7.56
C THR A 181 1.30 14.55 -8.43
N ALA A 182 1.93 13.54 -7.81
CA ALA A 182 2.46 12.35 -8.46
C ALA A 182 1.37 11.48 -9.10
N PHE A 183 0.26 11.29 -8.38
CA PHE A 183 -0.84 10.42 -8.79
C PHE A 183 -2.04 11.16 -9.44
N GLY A 184 -2.02 12.49 -9.45
CA GLY A 184 -3.05 13.32 -10.09
C GLY A 184 -4.35 13.46 -9.29
N TYR A 185 -4.31 13.36 -7.97
CA TYR A 185 -5.48 13.48 -7.09
C TYR A 185 -5.73 14.92 -6.62
N THR A 186 -6.04 15.83 -7.53
CA THR A 186 -6.12 17.28 -7.25
C THR A 186 -7.26 17.69 -6.30
N GLU A 187 -8.30 16.87 -6.12
CA GLU A 187 -9.47 17.22 -5.28
C GLU A 187 -9.98 16.05 -4.42
N LEU A 188 -9.26 14.93 -4.34
CA LEU A 188 -9.75 13.75 -3.63
C LEU A 188 -9.62 13.86 -2.10
N PHE A 189 -8.68 14.69 -1.63
CA PHE A 189 -8.34 14.84 -0.22
C PHE A 189 -8.44 16.29 0.20
N ILE A 190 -8.83 16.52 1.45
CA ILE A 190 -8.67 17.82 2.10
C ILE A 190 -7.16 18.10 2.17
N SER A 191 -6.74 19.30 1.79
CA SER A 191 -5.33 19.71 1.86
C SER A 191 -4.81 19.56 3.29
N ALA A 192 -3.58 19.09 3.44
CA ALA A 192 -2.89 19.02 4.72
C ALA A 192 -1.52 19.68 4.61
N SER A 193 -1.25 20.66 5.47
CA SER A 193 0.00 21.44 5.45
C SER A 193 1.14 20.79 6.23
N HIS A 194 0.82 19.80 7.07
CA HIS A 194 1.78 19.16 7.96
C HIS A 194 1.90 17.65 7.72
N ILE A 195 3.06 17.09 8.04
CA ILE A 195 3.27 15.64 8.00
C ILE A 195 2.74 15.05 9.29
N LEU A 196 1.99 13.95 9.20
CA LEU A 196 1.55 13.15 10.35
C LEU A 196 2.75 12.41 10.98
N ALA A 197 3.61 13.16 11.67
CA ALA A 197 4.85 12.70 12.29
C ALA A 197 4.70 12.51 13.82
N GLN A 198 3.56 11.94 14.24
CA GLN A 198 3.22 11.80 15.65
C GLN A 198 4.28 10.97 16.40
N ASN A 199 4.74 11.52 17.53
CA ASN A 199 5.66 10.85 18.44
C ASN A 199 4.86 9.87 19.30
N VAL A 200 4.68 8.65 18.81
CA VAL A 200 4.09 7.58 19.62
C VAL A 200 5.13 7.14 20.65
N ILE A 201 5.06 7.69 21.87
CA ILE A 201 5.77 7.11 23.00
C ILE A 201 5.12 5.74 23.26
N PRO A 202 5.85 4.62 23.15
CA PRO A 202 5.26 3.31 23.41
C PRO A 202 4.78 3.28 24.86
N ARG A 203 3.46 3.18 25.08
CA ARG A 203 2.90 2.92 26.43
C ARG A 203 3.31 1.55 27.02
N HIS A 204 4.12 0.77 26.31
CA HIS A 204 4.69 -0.48 26.81
C HIS A 204 6.06 -0.35 27.49
N SER A 205 6.59 0.86 27.69
CA SER A 205 7.73 1.07 28.61
C SER A 205 7.32 1.31 30.08
N LEU A 206 6.03 1.13 30.42
CA LEU A 206 5.51 1.28 31.78
C LEU A 206 4.73 0.04 32.25
N THR A 207 5.31 -1.15 32.11
CA THR A 207 5.12 -2.26 33.06
C THR A 207 6.21 -3.29 32.80
N LYS A 208 6.83 -3.74 33.90
CA LYS A 208 7.97 -4.65 34.00
C LYS A 208 7.83 -5.94 33.19
#